data_AF-A0A2N1APT5-F1
#
_entry.id   AF-A0A2N1APT5-F1
#
_cell.length_a   1.000
_cell.length_b   1.000
_cell.length_c   1.000
_cell.angle_alpha   90.00
_cell.angle_beta   90.00
_cell.angle_gamma   90.00
#
_symmetry.space_group_name_H-M   'P 1'
#
loop_
_entity.id
_entity.type
_entity.pdbx_description
1 polymer ?
#
loop_
_entity_poly.entity_id
_entity_poly.type
_entity_poly.pdbx_seq_one_letter_code
_entity_poly.pdbx_strand_id
1 'polypeptide(L)'
;MTSLLLPLLLAGVAIVLGLVSVVLFYKVVIAPRNGSTSPSKATASPVVQADAPSHQSLRKKSHQQNKKPTQQCLFVVFDAPSQAINQALGEMLNAKNAFYEIELGAFHLPPGPQGYPLMVASATSPGKLPPLHQEGEHTPVQGVSILIRFLNARKVSRNPDDLITFTREVAALGGQILDAKRNPITEDALAAM
;
A
#
# COMPACT_ATOMS: atom_id res chain seq x y z
N MET A 1 24.98 -29.33 -44.20
CA MET A 1 23.62 -29.56 -43.65
C MET A 1 23.51 -29.23 -42.15
N THR A 2 24.52 -28.61 -41.53
CA THR A 2 24.55 -28.30 -40.08
C THR A 2 24.07 -26.88 -39.73
N SER A 3 24.01 -25.95 -40.70
CA SER A 3 23.65 -24.54 -40.44
C SER A 3 22.15 -24.29 -40.17
N LEU A 4 21.26 -25.27 -40.43
CA LEU A 4 19.82 -25.17 -40.16
C LEU A 4 19.42 -25.76 -38.80
N LEU A 5 20.28 -26.59 -38.19
CA LEU A 5 20.00 -27.23 -36.90
C LEU A 5 20.12 -26.25 -35.73
N LEU A 6 21.11 -25.35 -35.77
CA LEU A 6 21.33 -24.35 -34.74
C LEU A 6 20.16 -23.35 -34.60
N PRO A 7 19.66 -22.71 -35.68
CA PRO A 7 18.51 -21.80 -35.56
C PRO A 7 17.23 -22.54 -35.18
N LEU A 8 17.06 -23.80 -35.61
CA LEU A 8 15.88 -24.61 -35.25
C LEU A 8 15.86 -24.97 -33.76
N LEU A 9 17.02 -25.29 -33.19
CA LEU A 9 17.17 -25.57 -31.76
C LEU A 9 16.94 -24.31 -30.94
N LEU A 10 17.46 -23.16 -31.39
CA LEU A 10 17.28 -21.88 -30.72
C LEU A 10 15.80 -21.44 -30.73
N ALA A 11 15.12 -21.61 -31.87
CA ALA A 11 13.69 -21.34 -31.99
C ALA A 11 12.86 -22.25 -31.05
N GLY A 12 13.21 -23.54 -30.96
CA GLY A 12 12.57 -24.47 -30.03
C GLY A 12 12.71 -24.03 -28.57
N VAL A 13 13.92 -23.66 -28.15
CA VAL A 13 14.18 -23.18 -26.78
C VAL A 13 13.42 -21.89 -26.48
N ALA A 14 13.37 -20.95 -27.42
CA ALA A 14 12.64 -19.70 -27.26
C ALA A 14 11.13 -19.91 -27.08
N ILE A 15 10.54 -20.86 -27.84
CA ILE A 15 9.12 -21.20 -27.71
C ILE A 15 8.83 -21.81 -26.34
N VAL A 16 9.67 -22.72 -25.86
CA VAL A 16 9.50 -23.36 -24.53
C VAL A 16 9.58 -22.30 -23.42
N LEU A 17 10.56 -21.40 -23.48
CA LEU A 17 10.69 -20.30 -22.51
C LEU A 17 9.48 -19.36 -22.54
N GLY A 18 8.97 -19.04 -23.74
CA GLY A 18 7.75 -18.25 -23.90
C GLY A 18 6.54 -18.89 -23.23
N LEU A 19 6.32 -20.20 -23.46
CA LEU A 19 5.22 -20.95 -22.84
C LEU A 19 5.34 -21.00 -21.31
N VAL A 20 6.54 -21.24 -20.78
CA VAL A 20 6.80 -21.24 -19.33
C VAL A 20 6.50 -19.87 -18.72
N SER A 21 6.93 -18.79 -19.40
CA SER A 21 6.69 -17.43 -18.94
C SER A 21 5.20 -17.07 -18.89
N VAL A 22 4.42 -17.49 -19.90
CA VAL A 22 2.95 -17.31 -19.92
C VAL A 22 2.26 -18.09 -18.79
N VAL A 23 2.68 -19.32 -18.51
CA VAL A 23 2.12 -20.13 -17.41
C VAL A 23 2.42 -19.51 -16.05
N LEU A 24 3.64 -19.03 -15.83
CA LEU A 24 4.04 -18.32 -14.61
C LEU A 24 3.24 -17.02 -14.42
N PHE A 25 3.12 -16.22 -15.49
CA PHE A 25 2.34 -15.00 -15.47
C PHE A 25 0.88 -15.28 -15.12
N TYR A 26 0.28 -16.31 -15.71
CA TYR A 26 -1.09 -16.72 -15.40
C TYR A 26 -1.24 -17.17 -13.93
N LYS A 27 -0.31 -17.98 -13.41
CA LYS A 27 -0.34 -18.45 -12.00
C LYS A 27 -0.11 -17.33 -10.98
N VAL A 28 0.70 -16.32 -11.30
CA VAL A 28 1.08 -15.25 -10.37
C VAL A 28 0.08 -14.09 -10.41
N VAL A 29 -0.38 -13.71 -11.61
CA VAL A 29 -1.19 -12.49 -11.81
C VAL A 29 -2.68 -12.79 -11.86
N ILE A 30 -3.09 -13.90 -12.50
CA ILE A 30 -4.51 -14.16 -12.82
C ILE A 30 -5.12 -15.23 -11.93
N ALA A 31 -4.36 -16.26 -11.54
CA ALA A 31 -4.90 -17.33 -10.70
C ALA A 31 -5.19 -16.80 -9.29
N PRO A 32 -6.47 -16.79 -8.84
CA PRO A 32 -6.79 -16.53 -7.45
C PRO A 32 -6.10 -17.61 -6.61
N ARG A 33 -5.61 -17.24 -5.42
CA ARG A 33 -5.23 -18.20 -4.38
C ARG A 33 -6.49 -18.98 -3.97
N ASN A 34 -6.83 -20.00 -4.74
CA ASN A 34 -7.82 -20.99 -4.37
C ASN A 34 -7.27 -21.71 -3.16
N GLY A 35 -7.80 -21.33 -2.00
CA GLY A 35 -7.53 -21.94 -0.73
C GLY A 35 -7.68 -23.45 -0.85
N SER A 36 -6.78 -24.13 -0.17
CA SER A 36 -6.85 -25.53 0.22
C SER A 36 -8.29 -25.95 0.56
N THR A 37 -8.95 -26.62 -0.38
CA THR A 37 -10.23 -27.28 -0.13
C THR A 37 -9.94 -28.60 0.58
N SER A 38 -10.02 -28.62 1.91
CA SER A 38 -10.34 -29.85 2.64
C SER A 38 -11.74 -30.31 2.22
N PRO A 39 -11.94 -31.56 1.79
CA PRO A 39 -13.28 -32.08 1.56
C PRO A 39 -13.85 -32.54 2.91
N SER A 40 -14.58 -31.68 3.61
CA SER A 40 -15.58 -32.14 4.58
C SER A 40 -16.94 -32.08 3.89
N LYS A 41 -17.32 -33.21 3.28
CA LYS A 41 -18.63 -33.40 2.68
C LYS A 41 -19.61 -33.72 3.80
N ALA A 42 -20.63 -32.89 3.90
CA ALA A 42 -21.69 -32.93 4.87
C ALA A 42 -22.72 -34.05 4.61
N THR A 43 -23.48 -34.30 5.68
CA THR A 43 -24.91 -34.64 5.70
C THR A 43 -25.29 -36.12 5.74
N ALA A 44 -25.68 -36.56 6.93
CA ALA A 44 -26.87 -37.39 7.13
C ALA A 44 -27.51 -37.03 8.48
N SER A 45 -28.70 -36.43 8.44
CA SER A 45 -29.66 -36.46 9.55
C SER A 45 -30.83 -37.35 9.11
N PRO A 46 -31.47 -38.06 10.05
CA PRO A 46 -32.84 -37.65 10.38
C PRO A 46 -33.24 -37.80 11.88
N VAL A 47 -33.98 -36.78 12.35
CA VAL A 47 -35.31 -36.85 13.04
C VAL A 47 -35.43 -37.45 14.48
N VAL A 48 -35.69 -36.53 15.45
CA VAL A 48 -36.73 -36.51 16.52
C VAL A 48 -36.47 -37.09 17.94
N GLN A 49 -37.05 -36.35 18.93
CA GLN A 49 -37.28 -36.55 20.39
C GLN A 49 -36.17 -36.05 21.34
N ALA A 50 -36.42 -35.45 22.51
CA ALA A 50 -37.57 -34.81 23.18
C ALA A 50 -37.04 -34.15 24.49
N ASP A 51 -37.75 -33.14 25.00
CA ASP A 51 -37.76 -32.59 26.37
C ASP A 51 -36.56 -31.84 27.01
N ALA A 52 -36.95 -30.88 27.87
CA ALA A 52 -36.23 -29.72 28.46
C ALA A 52 -35.24 -30.08 29.61
N PRO A 53 -34.67 -29.15 30.43
CA PRO A 53 -34.53 -27.68 30.36
C PRO A 53 -33.09 -27.15 30.65
N SER A 54 -32.90 -25.82 30.51
CA SER A 54 -31.87 -25.00 31.19
C SER A 54 -30.38 -25.36 31.05
N HIS A 55 -29.69 -24.67 30.13
CA HIS A 55 -28.36 -24.12 30.45
C HIS A 55 -28.21 -22.74 29.80
N GLN A 56 -28.24 -21.70 30.65
CA GLN A 56 -27.70 -20.38 30.34
C GLN A 56 -26.22 -20.54 29.98
N SER A 57 -25.93 -20.69 28.69
CA SER A 57 -24.59 -20.42 28.19
C SER A 57 -24.45 -18.91 28.13
N LEU A 58 -23.79 -18.35 29.15
CA LEU A 58 -23.25 -17.01 29.18
C LEU A 58 -22.58 -16.72 27.83
N ARG A 59 -23.30 -16.02 26.95
CA ARG A 59 -22.73 -15.34 25.80
C ARG A 59 -21.73 -14.34 26.39
N LYS A 60 -20.45 -14.73 26.45
CA LYS A 60 -19.35 -13.79 26.61
C LYS A 60 -19.52 -12.77 25.51
N LYS A 61 -20.02 -11.59 25.89
CA LYS A 61 -20.06 -10.39 25.05
C LYS A 61 -18.61 -10.14 24.67
N SER A 62 -18.23 -10.62 23.49
CA SER A 62 -17.05 -10.16 22.76
C SER A 62 -17.13 -8.64 22.85
N HIS A 63 -16.23 -8.04 23.62
CA HIS A 63 -16.10 -6.61 23.66
C HIS A 63 -15.83 -6.20 22.22
N GLN A 64 -16.81 -5.54 21.59
CA GLN A 64 -16.59 -4.73 20.41
C GLN A 64 -15.65 -3.62 20.89
N GLN A 65 -14.36 -3.93 20.89
CA GLN A 65 -13.29 -2.96 21.02
C GLN A 65 -13.55 -2.00 19.86
N ASN A 66 -13.94 -0.78 20.22
CA ASN A 66 -14.21 0.30 19.29
C ASN A 66 -12.90 0.55 18.52
N LYS A 67 -12.73 -0.13 17.38
CA LYS A 67 -11.51 -0.05 16.57
C LYS A 67 -11.48 1.35 15.99
N LYS A 68 -10.63 2.22 16.55
CA LYS A 68 -10.32 3.51 15.93
C LYS A 68 -9.98 3.25 14.45
N PRO A 69 -10.56 4.02 13.52
CA PRO A 69 -10.25 3.85 12.11
C PRO A 69 -8.76 4.11 11.91
N THR A 70 -8.05 3.15 11.32
CA THR A 70 -6.66 3.31 10.89
C THR A 70 -6.61 4.51 9.94
N GLN A 71 -5.88 5.57 10.29
CA GLN A 71 -5.63 6.65 9.34
C GLN A 71 -4.72 6.10 8.25
N GLN A 72 -5.27 5.95 7.05
CA GLN A 72 -4.59 5.37 5.88
C GLN A 72 -3.99 6.42 4.96
N CYS A 73 -4.22 7.69 5.28
CA CYS A 73 -3.77 8.85 4.55
C CYS A 73 -3.51 9.99 5.56
N LEU A 74 -2.31 10.55 5.49
CA LEU A 74 -1.92 11.76 6.18
C LEU A 74 -1.58 12.83 5.14
N PHE A 75 -1.77 14.09 5.50
CA PHE A 75 -1.35 15.19 4.66
C PHE A 75 -0.27 15.99 5.37
N VAL A 76 0.65 16.55 4.60
CA VAL A 76 1.57 17.59 5.07
C VAL A 76 1.33 18.80 4.19
N VAL A 77 0.94 19.92 4.79
CA VAL A 77 0.75 21.21 4.10
C VAL A 77 1.88 22.13 4.50
N PHE A 78 2.60 22.67 3.53
CA PHE A 78 3.75 23.53 3.80
C PHE A 78 3.29 24.94 4.11
N ASP A 79 3.89 25.56 5.15
CA ASP A 79 3.51 26.90 5.58
C ASP A 79 3.98 27.96 4.57
N ALA A 80 5.16 27.76 3.99
CA ALA A 80 5.77 28.64 2.99
C ALA A 80 6.30 27.83 1.79
N PRO A 81 5.42 27.40 0.86
CA PRO A 81 5.80 26.66 -0.34
C PRO A 81 6.88 27.40 -1.13
N SER A 82 7.98 26.71 -1.43
CA SER A 82 9.10 27.31 -2.16
C SER A 82 9.82 26.28 -3.03
N GLN A 83 10.65 26.76 -3.95
CA GLN A 83 11.46 25.88 -4.79
C GLN A 83 12.51 25.10 -3.99
N ALA A 84 12.98 25.66 -2.87
CA ALA A 84 13.88 24.95 -1.94
C ALA A 84 13.19 23.72 -1.31
N ILE A 85 11.90 23.84 -0.94
CA ILE A 85 11.12 22.70 -0.43
C ILE A 85 10.93 21.65 -1.53
N ASN A 86 10.63 22.06 -2.77
CA ASN A 86 10.52 21.15 -3.90
C ASN A 86 11.82 20.34 -4.12
N GLN A 87 12.97 21.00 -4.06
CA GLN A 87 14.28 20.37 -4.19
C GLN A 87 14.54 19.39 -3.04
N ALA A 88 14.37 19.82 -1.79
CA ALA A 88 14.57 18.97 -0.62
C ALA A 88 13.62 17.75 -0.61
N LEU A 89 12.36 17.94 -1.03
CA LEU A 89 11.40 16.86 -1.19
C LEU A 89 11.82 15.90 -2.32
N GLY A 90 12.29 16.43 -3.45
CA GLY A 90 12.83 15.65 -4.56
C GLY A 90 14.04 14.79 -4.15
N GLU A 91 15.00 15.39 -3.44
CA GLU A 91 16.17 14.71 -2.90
C GLU A 91 15.79 13.60 -1.91
N MET A 92 14.86 13.89 -0.98
CA MET A 92 14.37 12.90 -0.01
C MET A 92 13.65 11.73 -0.69
N LEU A 93 12.81 12.00 -1.69
CA LEU A 93 12.14 10.96 -2.47
C LEU A 93 13.16 10.11 -3.23
N ASN A 94 14.17 10.73 -3.83
CA ASN A 94 15.24 10.03 -4.53
C ASN A 94 16.07 9.16 -3.58
N ALA A 95 16.45 9.69 -2.40
CA ALA A 95 17.20 8.95 -1.37
C ALA A 95 16.45 7.70 -0.87
N LYS A 96 15.11 7.71 -0.89
CA LYS A 96 14.26 6.57 -0.54
C LYS A 96 13.91 5.68 -1.73
N ASN A 97 14.57 5.87 -2.87
CA ASN A 97 14.33 5.12 -4.12
C ASN A 97 12.87 5.20 -4.59
N ALA A 98 12.24 6.37 -4.43
CA ALA A 98 10.86 6.56 -4.87
C ALA A 98 10.77 6.54 -6.41
N PHE A 99 9.80 5.80 -6.93
CA PHE A 99 9.51 5.73 -8.36
C PHE A 99 8.37 6.70 -8.73
N TYR A 100 8.59 7.56 -9.72
CA TYR A 100 7.56 8.46 -10.22
C TYR A 100 6.68 7.80 -11.29
N GLU A 101 5.38 7.73 -11.04
CA GLU A 101 4.39 7.23 -12.00
C GLU A 101 3.73 8.41 -12.73
N ILE A 102 4.11 8.60 -14.00
CA ILE A 102 3.72 9.75 -14.82
C ILE A 102 2.19 9.84 -15.01
N GLU A 103 1.52 8.69 -15.17
CA GLU A 103 0.06 8.64 -15.40
C GLU A 103 -0.73 9.19 -14.21
N LEU A 104 -0.30 8.80 -12.99
CA LEU A 104 -0.91 9.25 -11.74
C LEU A 104 -0.39 10.63 -11.31
N GLY A 105 0.81 11.01 -11.76
CA GLY A 105 1.53 12.17 -11.22
C GLY A 105 1.85 11.98 -9.75
N ALA A 106 2.35 10.81 -9.37
CA ALA A 106 2.59 10.47 -7.96
C ALA A 106 3.88 9.66 -7.81
N PHE A 107 4.48 9.75 -6.63
CA PHE A 107 5.66 8.97 -6.26
C PHE A 107 5.28 7.73 -5.47
N HIS A 108 5.96 6.63 -5.73
CA HIS A 108 5.80 5.37 -5.03
C HIS A 108 7.07 5.06 -4.27
N LEU A 109 6.96 4.97 -2.95
CA LEU A 109 8.05 4.51 -2.12
C LEU A 109 7.98 2.99 -2.01
N PRO A 110 9.12 2.28 -2.18
CA PRO A 110 9.17 0.85 -1.96
C PRO A 110 8.84 0.52 -0.50
N PRO A 111 8.42 -0.72 -0.21
CA PRO A 111 8.15 -1.15 1.16
C PRO A 111 9.38 -0.96 2.06
N GLY A 112 9.19 -0.22 3.17
CA GLY A 112 10.19 -0.07 4.21
C GLY A 112 10.34 -1.32 5.09
N PRO A 113 11.00 -1.20 6.26
CA PRO A 113 11.15 -2.29 7.22
C PRO A 113 9.82 -2.93 7.65
N GLN A 114 8.73 -2.14 7.73
CA GLN A 114 7.40 -2.64 8.08
C GLN A 114 6.67 -3.24 6.88
N GLY A 115 7.26 -3.14 5.68
CA GLY A 115 6.94 -3.93 4.50
C GLY A 115 5.59 -3.58 3.86
N TYR A 116 5.18 -2.32 3.89
CA TYR A 116 4.10 -1.82 3.03
C TYR A 116 4.60 -0.62 2.20
N PRO A 117 4.21 -0.52 0.93
CA PRO A 117 4.58 0.61 0.08
C PRO A 117 3.75 1.85 0.42
N LEU A 118 4.36 3.03 0.25
CA LEU A 118 3.70 4.33 0.37
C LEU A 118 3.56 4.98 -1.01
N MET A 119 2.55 5.80 -1.17
CA MET A 119 2.34 6.65 -2.33
C MET A 119 2.27 8.10 -1.85
N VAL A 120 2.96 8.98 -2.57
CA VAL A 120 3.05 10.41 -2.29
C VAL A 120 2.48 11.16 -3.48
N ALA A 121 1.42 11.90 -3.22
CA ALA A 121 0.67 12.68 -4.19
C ALA A 121 0.54 14.12 -3.70
N SER A 122 -0.03 15.01 -4.51
CA SER A 122 -0.27 16.38 -4.05
C SER A 122 -1.39 16.40 -3.00
N ALA A 123 -1.29 17.27 -1.99
CA ALA A 123 -2.37 17.49 -1.04
C ALA A 123 -3.55 18.29 -1.67
N THR A 124 -3.29 18.97 -2.79
CA THR A 124 -4.27 19.77 -3.53
C THR A 124 -4.86 18.98 -4.69
N SER A 125 -6.14 19.19 -4.99
CA SER A 125 -6.76 18.65 -6.20
C SER A 125 -6.02 19.14 -7.45
N PRO A 126 -5.71 18.29 -8.45
CA PRO A 126 -6.18 16.92 -8.68
C PRO A 126 -5.32 15.81 -8.04
N GLY A 127 -4.39 16.13 -7.14
CA GLY A 127 -3.52 15.15 -6.47
C GLY A 127 -2.22 14.85 -7.24
N LYS A 128 -1.90 15.61 -8.29
CA LYS A 128 -0.70 15.41 -9.10
C LYS A 128 0.49 16.21 -8.59
N LEU A 129 1.62 15.55 -8.43
CA LEU A 129 2.92 16.16 -8.20
C LEU A 129 3.71 16.23 -9.52
N PRO A 130 4.53 17.27 -9.72
CA PRO A 130 5.53 17.27 -10.77
C PRO A 130 6.64 16.23 -10.45
N PRO A 131 7.45 15.83 -11.44
CA PRO A 131 8.58 14.93 -11.23
C PRO A 131 9.74 15.62 -10.50
N LEU A 132 9.56 15.91 -9.20
CA LEU A 132 10.52 16.61 -8.32
C LEU A 132 11.94 16.02 -8.27
N HIS A 133 12.13 14.78 -8.73
CA HIS A 133 13.44 14.12 -8.81
C HIS A 133 14.24 14.49 -10.06
N GLN A 134 13.59 15.14 -11.04
CA GLN A 134 14.21 15.59 -12.28
C GLN A 134 14.55 17.07 -12.14
N GLU A 135 15.63 17.47 -12.82
CA GLU A 135 15.98 18.88 -12.91
C GLU A 135 14.88 19.63 -13.69
N GLY A 136 14.40 20.73 -13.11
CA GLY A 136 13.35 21.53 -13.71
C GLY A 136 12.81 22.56 -12.72
N GLU A 137 12.42 23.72 -13.26
CA GLU A 137 11.66 24.68 -12.48
C GLU A 137 10.21 24.21 -12.42
N HIS A 138 9.76 23.84 -11.23
CA HIS A 138 8.43 23.33 -10.97
C HIS A 138 7.71 24.30 -10.05
N THR A 139 6.41 24.49 -10.25
CA THR A 139 5.61 25.31 -9.34
C THR A 139 5.76 24.78 -7.91
N PRO A 140 5.96 25.66 -6.91
CA PRO A 140 6.02 25.26 -5.51
C PRO A 140 4.82 24.40 -5.11
N VAL A 141 5.10 23.21 -4.57
CA VAL A 141 4.08 22.28 -4.11
C VAL A 141 3.51 22.80 -2.79
N GLN A 142 2.19 22.94 -2.72
CA GLN A 142 1.49 23.45 -1.53
C GLN A 142 1.51 22.46 -0.36
N GLY A 143 1.59 21.17 -0.67
CA GLY A 143 1.62 20.10 0.31
C GLY A 143 1.55 18.74 -0.39
N VAL A 144 1.77 17.69 0.39
CA VAL A 144 1.72 16.30 -0.08
C VAL A 144 0.72 15.49 0.71
N SER A 145 0.08 14.55 0.03
CA SER A 145 -0.70 13.47 0.63
C SER A 145 0.13 12.19 0.63
N ILE A 146 0.19 11.52 1.77
CA ILE A 146 0.97 10.31 1.99
C ILE A 146 -0.02 9.22 2.34
N LEU A 147 -0.15 8.23 1.45
CA LEU A 147 -1.15 7.17 1.54
C LEU A 147 -0.51 5.80 1.37
N ILE A 148 -1.06 4.80 2.04
CA ILE A 148 -0.58 3.42 1.89
C ILE A 148 -1.13 2.84 0.58
N ARG A 149 -0.23 2.36 -0.28
CA ARG A 149 -0.61 1.69 -1.52
C ARG A 149 -0.97 0.23 -1.21
N PHE A 150 -2.14 -0.19 -1.69
CA PHE A 150 -2.79 -1.47 -1.38
C PHE A 150 -3.16 -1.62 0.09
N LEU A 151 -4.47 -1.72 0.36
CA LEU A 151 -5.02 -1.83 1.72
C LEU A 151 -4.60 -3.12 2.42
N ASN A 152 -3.44 -3.12 3.06
CA ASN A 152 -3.14 -4.04 4.14
C ASN A 152 -3.34 -3.33 5.48
N ALA A 153 -4.57 -2.85 5.71
CA ALA A 153 -4.94 -2.06 6.88
C ALA A 153 -4.52 -2.71 8.21
N ARG A 154 -4.53 -4.05 8.26
CA ARG A 154 -4.06 -4.82 9.41
C ARG A 154 -2.56 -4.64 9.66
N LYS A 155 -1.75 -4.58 8.60
CA LYS A 155 -0.29 -4.43 8.72
C LYS A 155 0.08 -3.03 9.21
N VAL A 156 -0.56 -2.01 8.64
CA VAL A 156 -0.38 -0.60 9.03
C VAL A 156 -0.78 -0.39 10.48
N SER A 157 -1.96 -0.86 10.90
CA SER A 157 -2.39 -0.74 12.30
C SER A 157 -1.51 -1.46 13.31
N ARG A 158 -0.69 -2.44 12.87
CA ARG A 158 0.25 -3.10 13.77
C ARG A 158 1.57 -2.35 13.83
N ASN A 159 1.99 -1.77 12.71
CA ASN A 159 3.29 -1.15 12.53
C ASN A 159 3.15 0.18 11.74
N PRO A 160 2.61 1.25 12.34
CA PRO A 160 2.40 2.53 11.67
C PRO A 160 3.71 3.33 11.48
N ASP A 161 4.83 2.84 12.02
CA ASP A 161 6.11 3.52 12.09
C ASP A 161 6.62 4.06 10.75
N ASP A 162 6.52 3.30 9.66
CA ASP A 162 7.00 3.75 8.34
C ASP A 162 6.19 4.97 7.86
N LEU A 163 4.87 4.96 8.04
CA LEU A 163 3.99 6.09 7.72
C LEU A 163 4.30 7.30 8.62
N ILE A 164 4.39 7.09 9.94
CA ILE A 164 4.65 8.16 10.92
C ILE A 164 6.02 8.80 10.65
N THR A 165 7.07 7.98 10.51
CA THR A 165 8.45 8.44 10.32
C THR A 165 8.56 9.26 9.05
N PHE A 166 8.03 8.73 7.93
CA PHE A 166 8.09 9.45 6.66
C PHE A 166 7.27 10.75 6.69
N THR A 167 6.10 10.74 7.30
CA THR A 167 5.27 11.96 7.44
C THR A 167 5.99 13.02 8.27
N ARG A 168 6.68 12.62 9.35
CA ARG A 168 7.47 13.52 10.18
C ARG A 168 8.66 14.11 9.43
N GLU A 169 9.38 13.30 8.65
CA GLU A 169 10.48 13.77 7.80
C GLU A 169 10.00 14.82 6.78
N VAL A 170 8.84 14.59 6.16
CA VAL A 170 8.23 15.55 5.23
C VAL A 170 7.80 16.83 5.96
N ALA A 171 7.18 16.72 7.13
CA ALA A 171 6.76 17.87 7.93
C ALA A 171 7.96 18.73 8.40
N ALA A 172 9.11 18.10 8.64
CA ALA A 172 10.35 18.80 8.98
C ALA A 172 10.86 19.74 7.87
N LEU A 173 10.37 19.61 6.63
CA LEU A 173 10.64 20.56 5.54
C LEU A 173 9.91 21.91 5.69
N GLY A 174 9.08 22.07 6.75
CA GLY A 174 8.36 23.32 7.05
C GLY A 174 6.86 23.22 6.79
N GLY A 175 6.23 22.14 7.24
CA GLY A 175 4.80 21.94 7.07
C GLY A 175 4.10 21.33 8.28
N GLN A 176 2.78 21.44 8.27
CA GLN A 176 1.89 20.92 9.30
C GLN A 176 1.25 19.61 8.87
N ILE A 177 1.16 18.67 9.81
CA ILE A 177 0.55 17.35 9.57
C ILE A 177 -0.95 17.44 9.81
N LEU A 178 -1.72 16.92 8.86
CA LEU A 178 -3.17 16.84 8.93
C LEU A 178 -3.66 15.40 8.80
N ASP A 179 -4.79 15.13 9.44
CA ASP A 179 -5.49 13.86 9.33
C ASP A 179 -6.23 13.70 7.98
N ALA A 180 -6.83 12.52 7.78
CA ALA A 180 -7.68 12.23 6.62
C ALA A 180 -8.85 13.20 6.43
N LYS A 181 -9.26 13.92 7.48
CA LYS A 181 -10.33 14.94 7.47
C LYS A 181 -9.78 16.36 7.34
N ARG A 182 -8.47 16.53 7.13
CA ARG A 182 -7.74 17.81 7.08
C ARG A 182 -7.76 18.61 8.38
N ASN A 183 -7.85 17.93 9.53
CA ASN A 183 -7.64 18.55 10.84
C ASN A 183 -6.17 18.43 11.25
N PRO A 184 -5.59 19.46 11.90
CA PRO A 184 -4.25 19.38 12.47
C PRO A 184 -4.12 18.20 13.44
N ILE A 185 -3.04 17.44 13.29
CA ILE A 185 -2.65 16.39 14.23
C ILE A 185 -1.51 16.91 15.10
N THR A 186 -1.61 16.72 16.41
CA THR A 186 -0.49 16.96 17.34
C THR A 186 0.51 15.81 17.27
N GLU A 187 1.78 16.07 17.58
CA GLU A 187 2.82 15.03 17.58
C GLU A 187 2.47 13.83 18.47
N ASP A 188 1.85 14.07 19.63
CA ASP A 188 1.38 13.01 20.52
C ASP A 188 0.28 12.16 19.88
N ALA A 189 -0.63 12.78 19.13
CA ALA A 189 -1.70 12.07 18.44
C ALA A 189 -1.17 11.27 17.23
N LEU A 190 -0.14 11.78 16.55
CA LEU A 190 0.57 11.07 15.49
C LEU A 190 1.32 9.84 16.04
N ALA A 191 2.02 10.00 17.17
CA ALA A 191 2.75 8.92 17.82
C ALA A 191 1.83 7.84 18.43
N ALA A 192 0.56 8.17 18.67
CA ALA A 192 -0.45 7.26 19.22
C ALA A 192 -1.29 6.51 18.17
N MET A 193 -0.97 6.67 16.87
CA MET A 193 -1.59 5.93 15.77
C MET A 193 -1.23 4.46 15.78
#